data_AF-A0A957N8K1-F1
#
_entry.id   AF-A0A957N8K1-F1
#
_cell.length_a   1.000
_cell.length_b   1.000
_cell.length_c   1.000
_cell.angle_alpha   90.00
_cell.angle_beta   90.00
_cell.angle_gamma   90.00
#
_symmetry.space_group_name_H-M   'P 1'
#
loop_
_entity.id
_entity.type
_entity.pdbx_description
1 polymer ?
#
loop_
_entity_poly.entity_id
_entity_poly.type
_entity_poly.pdbx_seq_one_letter_code
_entity_poly.pdbx_strand_id
1 'polypeptide(L)'
;MSRYIATRAIRGAHSIVEEAEELLQQALADQGPDAPAAFPNTAYHLPLILGMTGREVDTLNDLVPVLDHAKGLLHPAPTARRWTPYLGETLDA
;
A
#
# COMPACT_ATOMS: atom_id res chain seq x y z
N MET A 1 17.20 13.66 -7.40
CA MET A 1 15.74 13.65 -7.19
C MET A 1 15.28 15.03 -6.73
N SER A 2 14.08 15.49 -7.09
CA SER A 2 13.55 16.82 -6.69
C SER A 2 12.75 16.74 -5.38
N ARG A 3 13.03 17.63 -4.42
CA ARG A 3 12.34 17.66 -3.11
C ARG A 3 10.85 17.89 -3.28
N TYR A 4 10.49 18.77 -4.21
CA TYR A 4 9.09 19.06 -4.51
C TYR A 4 8.35 17.81 -4.97
N ILE A 5 8.97 17.02 -5.86
CA ILE A 5 8.38 15.77 -6.36
C ILE A 5 8.29 14.72 -5.26
N ALA A 6 9.38 14.50 -4.51
CA ALA A 6 9.41 13.55 -3.39
C ALA A 6 8.34 13.85 -2.33
N THR A 7 8.18 15.13 -1.97
CA THR A 7 7.15 15.57 -1.01
C THR A 7 5.74 15.26 -1.52
N ARG A 8 5.49 15.41 -2.82
CA ARG A 8 4.17 15.16 -3.42
C ARG A 8 3.88 13.67 -3.52
N ALA A 9 4.86 12.86 -3.92
CA ALA A 9 4.76 11.40 -3.98
C ALA A 9 4.46 10.82 -2.59
N ILE A 10 5.27 11.14 -1.59
CA ILE A 10 5.09 10.65 -0.21
C ILE A 10 3.71 11.05 0.34
N ARG A 11 3.27 12.30 0.15
CA ARG A 11 1.92 12.69 0.59
C ARG A 11 0.81 11.91 -0.12
N GLY A 12 0.96 11.68 -1.43
CA GLY A 12 0.01 10.89 -2.20
C GLY A 12 -0.06 9.44 -1.72
N ALA A 13 1.09 8.84 -1.42
CA ALA A 13 1.17 7.47 -0.89
C ALA A 13 0.42 7.32 0.43
N HIS A 14 0.63 8.26 1.38
CA HIS A 14 -0.12 8.29 2.65
C HIS A 14 -1.64 8.35 2.38
N SER A 15 -2.10 9.23 1.50
CA SER A 15 -3.53 9.36 1.18
C SER A 15 -4.12 8.11 0.53
N ILE A 16 -3.41 7.46 -0.38
CA ILE A 16 -3.92 6.25 -1.06
C ILE A 16 -3.93 5.05 -0.11
N VAL A 17 -2.97 4.92 0.79
CA VAL A 17 -2.98 3.85 1.80
C VAL A 17 -4.11 4.05 2.82
N GLU A 18 -4.37 5.29 3.22
CA GLU A 18 -5.51 5.63 4.09
C GLU A 18 -6.85 5.29 3.40
N GLU A 19 -7.03 5.71 2.14
CA GLU A 19 -8.23 5.37 1.36
C GLU A 19 -8.41 3.85 1.20
N ALA A 20 -7.32 3.12 0.92
CA ALA A 20 -7.37 1.66 0.80
C ALA A 20 -7.74 0.97 2.13
N GLU A 21 -7.28 1.49 3.26
CA GLU A 21 -7.67 1.01 4.58
C GLU A 21 -9.17 1.22 4.85
N GLU A 22 -9.69 2.41 4.53
CA GLU A 22 -11.11 2.70 4.67
C GLU A 22 -11.98 1.76 3.81
N LEU A 23 -11.57 1.53 2.56
CA LEU A 23 -12.25 0.61 1.65
C LEU A 23 -12.20 -0.83 2.14
N LEU A 24 -11.07 -1.30 2.70
CA LEU A 24 -10.98 -2.64 3.25
C LEU A 24 -11.88 -2.80 4.49
N GLN A 25 -11.89 -1.81 5.39
CA GLN A 25 -12.76 -1.81 6.57
C GLN A 25 -14.23 -1.89 6.18
N GLN A 26 -14.65 -1.12 5.18
CA GLN A 26 -16.01 -1.17 4.63
C GLN A 26 -16.32 -2.55 4.04
N ALA A 27 -15.43 -3.09 3.20
CA ALA A 27 -15.63 -4.40 2.58
C ALA A 27 -15.71 -5.53 3.62
N LEU A 28 -14.88 -5.49 4.67
CA LEU A 28 -14.93 -6.44 5.78
C LEU A 28 -16.23 -6.35 6.57
N ALA A 29 -16.76 -5.15 6.79
CA ALA A 29 -18.04 -4.95 7.46
C ALA A 29 -19.23 -5.45 6.62
N ASP A 30 -19.20 -5.23 5.31
CA ASP A 30 -20.31 -5.55 4.42
C ASP A 30 -20.34 -7.03 4.00
N GLN A 31 -19.18 -7.63 3.75
CA GLN A 31 -19.06 -8.97 3.15
C GLN A 31 -18.48 -10.01 4.11
N GLY A 32 -17.84 -9.57 5.20
CA GLY A 32 -17.15 -10.44 6.14
C GLY A 32 -15.72 -10.83 5.73
N PRO A 33 -14.93 -11.37 6.67
CA PRO A 33 -13.51 -11.66 6.47
C PRO A 33 -13.23 -12.75 5.43
N ASP A 34 -14.12 -13.74 5.30
CA ASP A 34 -13.93 -14.91 4.43
C ASP A 34 -14.38 -14.65 2.97
N ALA A 35 -14.84 -13.44 2.65
CA ALA A 35 -15.26 -13.09 1.31
C ALA A 35 -14.06 -13.15 0.34
N PRO A 36 -14.23 -13.72 -0.87
CA PRO A 36 -13.12 -13.93 -1.80
C PRO A 36 -12.61 -12.62 -2.41
N ALA A 37 -11.28 -12.44 -2.40
CA ALA A 37 -10.58 -11.29 -2.96
C ALA A 37 -9.77 -11.73 -4.20
N ALA A 38 -10.44 -11.87 -5.36
CA ALA A 38 -9.84 -12.46 -6.55
C ALA A 38 -10.14 -11.68 -7.84
N PHE A 39 -9.15 -11.66 -8.75
CA PHE A 39 -9.38 -11.27 -10.13
C PHE A 39 -9.85 -12.47 -10.97
N PRO A 40 -10.68 -12.25 -12.00
CA PRO A 40 -11.03 -13.32 -12.92
C PRO A 40 -9.82 -13.74 -13.77
N ASN A 41 -9.77 -15.03 -14.15
CA ASN A 41 -8.80 -15.58 -15.11
C ASN A 41 -7.31 -15.39 -14.74
N THR A 42 -6.96 -15.50 -13.46
CA THR A 42 -5.57 -15.53 -13.00
C THR A 42 -5.34 -16.66 -12.00
N ALA A 43 -4.17 -17.28 -12.07
CA ALA A 43 -3.67 -18.24 -11.08
C ALA A 43 -2.67 -17.60 -10.09
N TYR A 44 -2.53 -16.27 -10.13
CA TYR A 44 -1.53 -15.50 -9.38
C TYR A 44 -2.14 -14.67 -8.25
N HIS A 45 -3.29 -15.08 -7.71
CA HIS A 45 -4.00 -14.36 -6.64
C HIS A 45 -4.16 -12.87 -7.01
N LEU A 46 -3.61 -11.98 -6.17
CA LEU A 46 -3.36 -10.58 -6.50
C LEU A 46 -1.90 -10.40 -6.99
N PRO A 47 -1.66 -10.27 -8.30
CA PRO A 47 -0.32 -10.47 -8.88
C PRO A 47 0.77 -9.53 -8.35
N LEU A 48 0.43 -8.25 -8.10
CA LEU A 48 1.41 -7.29 -7.58
C LEU A 48 1.82 -7.62 -6.16
N ILE A 49 0.86 -8.00 -5.31
CA ILE A 49 1.12 -8.37 -3.91
C ILE A 49 1.96 -9.65 -3.86
N LEU A 50 1.57 -10.65 -4.66
CA LEU A 50 2.32 -11.90 -4.78
C LEU A 50 3.76 -11.64 -5.28
N GLY A 51 3.92 -10.82 -6.32
CA GLY A 51 5.23 -10.50 -6.89
C GLY A 51 6.15 -9.73 -5.94
N MET A 52 5.61 -8.80 -5.15
CA MET A 52 6.38 -7.96 -4.24
C MET A 52 6.68 -8.63 -2.89
N THR A 53 5.73 -9.40 -2.37
CA THR A 53 5.79 -9.91 -0.97
C THR A 53 5.79 -11.43 -0.85
N GLY A 54 5.48 -12.15 -1.94
CA GLY A 54 5.29 -13.60 -1.91
C GLY A 54 4.02 -14.05 -1.19
N ARG A 55 3.11 -13.13 -0.83
CA ARG A 55 1.87 -13.45 -0.14
C ARG A 55 0.77 -13.81 -1.13
N GLU A 56 0.19 -14.96 -0.93
CA GLU A 56 -1.05 -15.39 -1.58
C GLU A 56 -2.22 -14.74 -0.86
N VAL A 57 -3.14 -14.13 -1.62
CA VAL A 57 -4.32 -13.42 -1.09
C VAL A 57 -5.53 -14.04 -1.75
N ASP A 58 -6.36 -14.70 -0.94
CA ASP A 58 -7.59 -15.35 -1.41
C ASP A 58 -8.85 -14.72 -0.80
N THR A 59 -8.73 -14.15 0.41
CA THR A 59 -9.84 -13.55 1.15
C THR A 59 -9.59 -12.09 1.50
N LEU A 60 -10.65 -11.37 1.88
CA LEU A 60 -10.52 -10.00 2.38
C LEU A 60 -9.65 -9.92 3.63
N ASN A 61 -9.67 -10.94 4.49
CA ASN A 61 -8.85 -10.94 5.71
C ASN A 61 -7.33 -11.00 5.40
N ASP A 62 -6.94 -11.64 4.29
CA ASP A 62 -5.54 -11.73 3.87
C ASP A 62 -4.96 -10.37 3.43
N LEU A 63 -5.81 -9.39 3.13
CA LEU A 63 -5.40 -8.03 2.78
C LEU A 63 -4.95 -7.20 3.98
N VAL A 64 -5.36 -7.57 5.21
CA VAL A 64 -4.97 -6.85 6.44
C VAL A 64 -3.44 -6.80 6.61
N PRO A 65 -2.70 -7.93 6.62
CA PRO A 65 -1.24 -7.89 6.73
C PRO A 65 -0.55 -7.27 5.51
N VAL A 66 -1.22 -7.19 4.35
CA VAL A 66 -0.69 -6.50 3.16
C VAL A 66 -0.74 -4.99 3.35
N LEU A 67 -1.85 -4.46 3.89
CA LEU A 67 -1.96 -3.03 4.23
C LEU A 67 -0.99 -2.65 5.33
N ASP A 68 -0.78 -3.51 6.34
CA ASP A 68 0.22 -3.25 7.38
C ASP A 68 1.64 -3.17 6.81
N HIS A 69 1.96 -4.02 5.82
CA HIS A 69 3.22 -3.93 5.09
C HIS A 69 3.35 -2.60 4.35
N ALA A 70 2.30 -2.18 3.62
CA ALA A 70 2.28 -0.91 2.90
C ALA A 70 2.45 0.30 3.84
N LYS A 71 1.78 0.30 4.99
CA LYS A 71 1.95 1.34 6.03
C LYS A 71 3.38 1.41 6.55
N GLY A 72 4.07 0.28 6.64
CA GLY A 72 5.48 0.22 7.04
C GLY A 72 6.45 0.89 6.05
N LEU A 73 6.03 1.10 4.80
CA LEU A 73 6.81 1.78 3.75
C LEU A 73 6.57 3.30 3.72
N LEU A 74 5.61 3.80 4.50
CA LEU A 74 5.22 5.21 4.48
C LEU A 74 6.19 6.09 5.29
N HIS A 75 7.21 6.60 4.61
CA HIS A 75 8.20 7.51 5.20
C HIS A 75 7.64 8.92 5.45
N PRO A 76 8.24 9.69 6.38
CA PRO A 76 7.90 11.11 6.54
C PRO A 76 8.36 11.94 5.34
N ALA A 77 7.63 13.02 5.04
CA ALA A 77 8.01 13.92 3.96
C ALA A 77 9.40 14.58 4.21
N PRO A 78 10.17 14.88 3.14
CA PRO A 78 11.49 15.48 3.27
C PRO A 78 11.45 16.81 4.03
N THR A 79 12.41 17.00 4.94
CA THR A 79 12.46 18.23 5.75
C THR A 79 12.73 19.48 4.91
N ALA A 80 12.23 20.63 5.39
CA ALA A 80 12.38 21.91 4.68
C ALA A 80 13.82 22.46 4.71
N ARG A 81 14.61 22.08 5.71
CA ARG A 81 16.00 22.53 5.91
C ARG A 81 16.88 21.30 6.11
N ARG A 82 18.04 21.29 5.44
CA ARG A 82 19.00 20.18 5.26
C ARG A 82 18.64 19.27 4.10
N TRP A 83 19.63 18.95 3.28
CA TRP A 83 19.48 18.02 2.17
C TRP A 83 19.88 16.62 2.64
N THR A 84 18.91 15.73 2.72
CA THR A 84 19.13 14.29 2.77
C THR A 84 18.80 13.70 1.40
N PRO A 85 19.49 12.64 0.95
CA PRO A 85 18.98 11.83 -0.14
C PRO A 85 17.59 11.31 0.25
N TYR A 86 16.59 11.46 -0.61
CA TYR A 86 15.22 10.98 -0.39
C TYR A 86 14.76 10.04 -1.51
N LEU A 87 15.68 9.52 -2.32
CA LEU A 87 15.31 8.68 -3.46
C LEU A 87 14.70 7.36 -3.00
N GLY A 88 15.28 6.69 -2.00
CA GLY A 88 14.75 5.41 -1.51
C GLY A 88 13.36 5.57 -0.92
N GLU A 89 13.19 6.55 -0.05
CA GLU A 89 11.92 6.88 0.60
C GLU A 89 10.83 7.32 -0.39
N THR A 90 11.24 7.90 -1.53
CA THR A 90 10.32 8.24 -2.62
C THR A 90 9.99 7.04 -3.51
N LEU A 91 10.83 6.01 -3.55
CA LEU A 91 10.55 4.77 -4.31
C LEU A 91 9.69 3.80 -3.52
N ASP A 92 9.79 3.83 -2.19
CA ASP A 92 8.93 3.07 -1.28
C ASP A 92 7.49 3.63 -1.24
N ALA A 93 7.31 4.91 -1.60
CA ALA A 93 6.04 5.65 -1.60
C ALA A 93 5.39 5.70 -2.99
#